data_AF-A0AAD6GWQ2-F1
#
_entry.id   AF-A0AAD6GWQ2-F1
#
_cell.length_a   1.000
_cell.length_b   1.000
_cell.length_c   1.000
_cell.angle_alpha   90.00
_cell.angle_beta   90.00
_cell.angle_gamma   90.00
#
_symmetry.space_group_name_H-M   'P 1'
#
loop_
_entity.id
_entity.type
_entity.pdbx_description
1 polymer ?
#
loop_
_entity_poly.entity_id
_entity_poly.type
_entity_poly.pdbx_seq_one_letter_code
_entity_poly.pdbx_strand_id
1 'polypeptide(L)'
;PILIESTVLKGAQIRYLSVSICQTDPKAKGFSGYIHLPPGALEAVGVDQELPMKIFFWFVESQNSPATSPLTLYTQMKPNTVTALLRENGPCRVNLDSSTLEPNPCAWNKISNIIYIDQPVNTGWSDLNCEMMRLISIQDLAMMSPRMVPSTSVSSPARRYYYGRSFFDIAHRSHFLTDPPLNTYLRYLKQAKVQQALGTPVNFTDQAINVAHTFSLTGDNVRGEYVANLAQALDSGVRVSLIYGYRDYACNCACLSTRRYVSFFVLTNRLPGLGGEALSLSISYKGQATFQRAGYTSTYGIQKDEKGAIPPAYLRQHGGLSFVRVLNSSHTVNTVWPSLGFVLFNRTLHDVDLATGYEDLIQSALYSTSGPSSVRHIRNKLPTGSDLEEGMCYVLELSLCSNSQLNAYLKGKGGVIDYWLVDYGNGTCCPNPIQPCREGHSGFGGIKVYLGFGRPTGDLSWFHVLMLVGAVMIAGIIGLLLQNLAQLRNWGEPVKIRNSYCGSE
;
A
#
# COMPACT_ATOMS: atom_id res chain seq x y z
N PRO A 1 11.12 17.52 19.94
CA PRO A 1 10.44 17.74 18.65
C PRO A 1 10.73 19.16 18.19
N ILE A 2 11.08 19.33 16.92
CA ILE A 2 11.41 20.62 16.31
C ILE A 2 10.13 21.21 15.71
N LEU A 3 9.97 22.53 15.80
CA LEU A 3 8.87 23.28 15.23
C LEU A 3 9.43 24.23 14.16
N ILE A 4 8.79 24.27 12.99
CA ILE A 4 9.10 25.20 11.91
C ILE A 4 7.82 25.91 11.51
N GLU A 5 7.85 27.25 11.50
CA GLU A 5 6.77 28.08 10.97
C GLU A 5 6.85 28.13 9.44
N SER A 6 5.70 28.06 8.77
CA SER A 6 5.63 28.20 7.32
C SER A 6 5.92 29.64 6.90
N THR A 7 6.78 29.81 5.90
CA THR A 7 7.06 31.10 5.26
C THR A 7 6.04 31.46 4.18
N VAL A 8 5.21 30.50 3.76
CA VAL A 8 4.27 30.65 2.64
C VAL A 8 2.82 30.73 3.12
N LEU A 9 2.45 29.87 4.07
CA LEU A 9 1.09 29.81 4.61
C LEU A 9 1.07 30.37 6.02
N LYS A 10 0.43 31.54 6.19
CA LYS A 10 0.38 32.24 7.48
C LYS A 10 -0.20 31.36 8.58
N GLY A 11 0.56 31.16 9.65
CA GLY A 11 0.16 30.38 10.83
C GLY A 11 0.21 28.86 10.64
N ALA A 12 0.57 28.36 9.46
CA ALA A 12 0.84 26.94 9.28
C ALA A 12 2.20 26.56 9.87
N GLN A 13 2.29 25.38 10.48
CA GLN A 13 3.46 24.91 11.21
C GLN A 13 3.77 23.46 10.91
N ILE A 14 5.05 23.11 10.91
CA ILE A 14 5.50 21.72 10.85
C ILE A 14 6.15 21.38 12.18
N ARG A 15 5.62 20.37 12.88
CA ARG A 15 6.23 19.80 14.07
C ARG A 15 6.73 18.41 13.76
N TYR A 16 8.02 18.16 13.96
CA TYR A 16 8.62 16.88 13.59
C TYR A 16 9.68 16.39 14.58
N LEU A 17 10.06 15.13 14.44
CA LEU A 17 11.13 14.48 15.19
C LEU A 17 11.95 13.57 14.27
N SER A 18 13.15 13.22 14.71
CA SER A 18 14.00 12.25 14.01
C SER A 18 13.51 10.83 14.26
N VAL A 19 13.47 10.02 13.21
CA VAL A 19 13.00 8.63 13.22
C VAL A 19 14.14 7.71 12.78
N SER A 20 14.41 6.68 13.58
CA SER A 20 15.37 5.61 13.25
C SER A 20 14.71 4.37 12.63
N ILE A 21 13.37 4.31 12.61
CA ILE A 21 12.63 3.24 11.93
C ILE A 21 12.90 3.30 10.43
N CYS A 22 13.18 2.15 9.82
CA CYS A 22 13.64 2.04 8.42
C CYS A 22 14.94 2.82 8.12
N GLN A 23 15.76 3.18 9.10
CA GLN A 23 17.07 3.78 8.86
C GLN A 23 18.05 2.69 8.41
N THR A 24 18.03 2.38 7.11
CA THR A 24 18.87 1.34 6.50
C THR A 24 20.25 1.84 6.07
N ASP A 25 20.39 3.16 5.91
CA ASP A 25 21.69 3.84 5.68
C ASP A 25 21.94 4.84 6.83
N PRO A 26 23.08 4.78 7.53
CA PRO A 26 23.42 5.74 8.58
C PRO A 26 23.47 7.21 8.13
N LYS A 27 23.72 7.47 6.84
CA LYS A 27 23.81 8.82 6.27
C LYS A 27 22.44 9.43 5.96
N ALA A 28 21.45 8.60 5.64
CA ALA A 28 20.09 9.04 5.32
C ALA A 28 19.26 9.10 6.59
N LYS A 29 18.71 10.28 6.90
CA LYS A 29 17.86 10.49 8.07
C LYS A 29 16.39 10.27 7.73
N GLY A 30 15.65 9.82 8.74
CA GLY A 30 14.20 9.77 8.72
C GLY A 30 13.60 10.82 9.63
N PHE A 31 12.47 11.38 9.25
CA PHE A 31 11.71 12.31 10.08
C PHE A 31 10.22 12.01 9.97
N SER A 32 9.49 12.15 11.06
CA SER A 32 8.03 12.09 11.05
C SER A 32 7.45 13.17 11.92
N GLY A 33 6.19 13.48 11.67
CA GLY A 33 5.50 14.48 12.44
C GLY A 33 4.22 14.93 11.78
N TYR A 34 3.88 16.19 12.06
CA TYR A 34 2.60 16.74 11.68
C TYR A 34 2.74 18.13 11.07
N ILE A 35 2.03 18.33 9.97
CA ILE A 35 1.75 19.62 9.38
C ILE A 35 0.44 20.12 10.00
N HIS A 36 0.52 21.23 10.71
CA HIS A 36 -0.59 21.93 11.32
C HIS A 36 -1.04 23.07 10.39
N LEU A 37 -2.29 23.01 9.96
CA LEU A 37 -2.92 24.03 9.13
C LEU A 37 -3.99 24.74 9.96
N PRO A 38 -3.87 26.06 10.23
CA PRO A 38 -4.92 26.81 10.91
C PRO A 38 -6.17 26.95 10.00
N PRO A 39 -7.33 27.32 10.56
CA PRO A 39 -8.50 27.67 9.76
C PRO A 39 -8.17 28.70 8.67
N GLY A 40 -8.72 28.52 7.48
CA GLY A 40 -8.50 29.39 6.32
C GLY A 40 -7.12 29.27 5.67
N ALA A 41 -6.23 28.39 6.14
CA ALA A 41 -4.87 28.26 5.59
C ALA A 41 -4.85 27.88 4.11
N LEU A 42 -5.88 27.18 3.62
CA LEU A 42 -5.98 26.75 2.24
C LEU A 42 -6.85 27.67 1.35
N GLU A 43 -7.32 28.80 1.86
CA GLU A 43 -8.10 29.77 1.07
C GLU A 43 -7.30 30.28 -0.14
N ALA A 44 -5.99 30.45 0.02
CA ALA A 44 -5.06 30.86 -1.05
C ALA A 44 -4.99 29.87 -2.22
N VAL A 45 -5.39 28.61 -2.01
CA VAL A 45 -5.46 27.57 -3.04
C VAL A 45 -6.89 27.19 -3.41
N GLY A 46 -7.87 28.03 -3.04
CA GLY A 46 -9.28 27.87 -3.41
C GLY A 46 -10.06 26.87 -2.56
N VAL A 47 -9.48 26.38 -1.45
CA VAL A 47 -10.13 25.40 -0.57
C VAL A 47 -10.67 26.10 0.66
N ASP A 48 -11.98 26.05 0.85
CA ASP A 48 -12.62 26.52 2.08
C ASP A 48 -12.35 25.53 3.21
N GLN A 49 -11.61 25.98 4.23
CA GLN A 49 -11.15 25.17 5.35
C GLN A 49 -11.55 25.86 6.67
N GLU A 50 -12.73 25.54 7.19
CA GLU A 50 -13.25 26.15 8.42
C GLU A 50 -12.55 25.65 9.70
N LEU A 51 -12.01 24.43 9.71
CA LEU A 51 -11.43 23.79 10.91
C LEU A 51 -9.92 23.59 10.80
N PRO A 52 -9.16 23.61 11.91
CA PRO A 52 -7.74 23.31 11.89
C PRO A 52 -7.48 21.84 11.52
N MET A 53 -6.48 21.60 10.68
CA MET A 53 -6.10 20.26 10.22
C MET A 53 -4.71 19.88 10.73
N LYS A 54 -4.53 18.60 11.01
CA LYS A 54 -3.25 18.02 11.40
C LYS A 54 -2.94 16.84 10.48
N ILE A 55 -2.01 17.04 9.55
CA ILE A 55 -1.63 16.06 8.52
C ILE A 55 -0.35 15.36 8.93
N PHE A 56 -0.40 14.04 9.09
CA PHE A 56 0.78 13.22 9.37
C PHE A 56 1.64 13.08 8.11
N PHE A 57 2.96 13.16 8.30
CA PHE A 57 3.92 12.84 7.27
C PHE A 57 5.05 11.97 7.81
N TRP A 58 5.64 11.18 6.92
CA TRP A 58 6.89 10.47 7.13
C TRP A 58 7.84 10.77 5.98
N PHE A 59 8.92 11.46 6.28
CA PHE A 59 9.98 11.82 5.36
C PHE A 59 11.19 10.89 5.52
N VAL A 60 11.74 10.44 4.40
CA VAL A 60 12.98 9.66 4.34
C VAL A 60 13.94 10.30 3.35
N GLU A 61 15.15 10.60 3.79
CA GLU A 61 16.18 11.16 2.94
C GLU A 61 16.69 10.15 1.91
N SER A 62 17.28 10.69 0.84
CA SER A 62 17.99 9.89 -0.15
C SER A 62 19.21 9.19 0.44
N GLN A 63 19.44 7.92 0.10
CA GLN A 63 20.67 7.20 0.44
C GLN A 63 21.87 7.61 -0.42
N ASN A 64 21.63 8.27 -1.57
CA ASN A 64 22.71 8.75 -2.44
C ASN A 64 23.28 10.09 -1.94
N SER A 65 22.55 11.19 -2.15
CA SER A 65 22.95 12.52 -1.70
C SER A 65 21.71 13.34 -1.32
N PRO A 66 21.28 13.33 -0.04
CA PRO A 66 20.07 14.03 0.41
C PRO A 66 20.00 15.50 -0.04
N ALA A 67 21.12 16.20 -0.08
CA ALA A 67 21.19 17.62 -0.41
C ALA A 67 20.93 17.94 -1.89
N THR A 68 21.19 17.00 -2.80
CA THR A 68 21.12 17.22 -4.26
C THR A 68 20.13 16.30 -4.96
N SER A 69 19.70 15.22 -4.29
CA SER A 69 18.70 14.31 -4.82
C SER A 69 17.33 14.98 -4.96
N PRO A 70 16.51 14.57 -5.95
CA PRO A 70 15.16 15.09 -6.14
C PRO A 70 14.28 14.86 -4.91
N LEU A 71 13.17 15.59 -4.83
CA LEU A 71 12.13 15.39 -3.83
C LEU A 71 10.91 14.74 -4.49
N THR A 72 10.47 13.61 -3.95
CA THR A 72 9.27 12.89 -4.38
C THR A 72 8.20 12.98 -3.30
N LEU A 73 7.04 13.51 -3.67
CA LEU A 73 5.82 13.35 -2.89
C LEU A 73 5.16 12.03 -3.30
N TYR A 74 4.96 11.12 -2.33
CA TYR A 74 4.21 9.90 -2.54
C TYR A 74 2.83 10.03 -1.89
N THR A 75 1.78 9.67 -2.62
CA THR A 75 0.39 9.64 -2.12
C THR A 75 -0.30 8.36 -2.58
N GLN A 76 -1.10 7.75 -1.71
CA GLN A 76 -2.03 6.70 -2.11
C GLN A 76 -3.45 7.25 -2.25
N MET A 77 -4.23 6.61 -3.12
CA MET A 77 -5.65 6.93 -3.35
C MET A 77 -6.55 6.45 -2.22
N LYS A 78 -6.13 5.39 -1.52
CA LYS A 78 -6.75 4.99 -0.26
C LYS A 78 -6.16 5.83 0.87
N PRO A 79 -6.96 6.14 1.89
CA PRO A 79 -6.59 7.03 2.97
C PRO A 79 -5.55 6.40 3.93
N ASN A 80 -4.34 6.06 3.45
CA ASN A 80 -3.21 5.56 4.24
C ASN A 80 -1.89 5.44 3.43
N THR A 81 -1.24 6.56 3.15
CA THR A 81 0.01 6.61 2.38
C THR A 81 1.21 6.00 3.12
N VAL A 82 1.24 6.05 4.46
CA VAL A 82 2.32 5.46 5.27
C VAL A 82 2.45 3.94 5.06
N THR A 83 1.37 3.27 4.67
CA THR A 83 1.41 1.83 4.42
C THR A 83 2.20 1.48 3.17
N ALA A 84 2.32 2.39 2.22
CA ALA A 84 3.14 2.22 1.03
C ALA A 84 4.63 2.18 1.36
N LEU A 85 5.06 2.98 2.35
CA LEU A 85 6.43 3.00 2.83
C LEU A 85 6.86 1.59 3.27
N LEU A 86 5.99 0.88 4.00
CA LEU A 86 6.31 -0.43 4.57
C LEU A 86 6.03 -1.62 3.63
N ARG A 87 5.31 -1.42 2.52
CA ARG A 87 4.83 -2.51 1.64
C ARG A 87 5.24 -2.41 0.18
N GLU A 88 5.55 -1.22 -0.30
CA GLU A 88 5.80 -0.97 -1.71
C GLU A 88 7.24 -0.52 -1.92
N ASN A 89 7.51 0.76 -1.64
CA ASN A 89 8.68 1.45 -2.18
C ASN A 89 9.54 2.15 -1.14
N GLY A 90 9.18 2.09 0.14
CA GLY A 90 9.96 2.70 1.20
C GLY A 90 11.22 1.90 1.54
N PRO A 91 12.02 2.38 2.51
CA PRO A 91 13.37 1.87 2.77
C PRO A 91 13.39 0.47 3.39
N CYS A 92 12.28 0.01 3.96
CA CYS A 92 12.20 -1.27 4.66
C CYS A 92 10.83 -1.93 4.54
N ARG A 93 10.78 -3.23 4.82
CA ARG A 93 9.57 -4.07 4.84
C ARG A 93 9.36 -4.68 6.21
N VAL A 94 8.12 -4.97 6.54
CA VAL A 94 7.74 -5.63 7.80
C VAL A 94 7.74 -7.15 7.61
N ASN A 95 8.49 -7.85 8.45
CA ASN A 95 8.60 -9.31 8.42
C ASN A 95 7.28 -9.99 8.84
N LEU A 96 7.21 -11.31 8.61
CA LEU A 96 6.02 -12.13 8.90
C LEU A 96 5.63 -12.14 10.39
N ASP A 97 6.61 -11.98 11.28
CA ASP A 97 6.43 -11.81 12.73
C ASP A 97 5.68 -10.51 13.09
N SER A 98 5.49 -9.63 12.11
CA SER A 98 4.90 -8.30 12.23
C SER A 98 5.58 -7.40 13.27
N SER A 99 6.85 -7.68 13.57
CA SER A 99 7.60 -7.11 14.68
C SER A 99 8.98 -6.59 14.27
N THR A 100 9.63 -7.30 13.35
CA THR A 100 10.95 -6.94 12.82
C THR A 100 10.84 -6.36 11.41
N LEU A 101 11.91 -5.66 11.02
CA LEU A 101 12.02 -5.01 9.72
C LEU A 101 13.19 -5.59 8.95
N GLU A 102 13.07 -5.64 7.64
CA GLU A 102 14.16 -5.94 6.71
C GLU A 102 14.36 -4.80 5.71
N PRO A 103 15.60 -4.51 5.26
CA PRO A 103 15.84 -3.51 4.23
C PRO A 103 15.13 -3.85 2.92
N ASN A 104 14.55 -2.85 2.25
CA ASN A 104 13.99 -3.02 0.90
C ASN A 104 15.09 -2.78 -0.16
N PRO A 105 15.52 -3.81 -0.90
CA PRO A 105 16.57 -3.64 -1.91
C PRO A 105 16.17 -2.69 -3.04
N CYS A 106 14.88 -2.51 -3.31
CA CYS A 106 14.37 -1.66 -4.39
C CYS A 106 13.71 -0.38 -3.84
N ALA A 107 14.17 0.10 -2.68
CA ALA A 107 13.66 1.31 -2.06
C ALA A 107 13.87 2.53 -2.99
N TRP A 108 12.82 3.33 -3.16
CA TRP A 108 12.89 4.53 -3.99
C TRP A 108 13.77 5.61 -3.36
N ASN A 109 13.93 5.59 -2.03
CA ASN A 109 14.81 6.55 -1.36
C ASN A 109 16.30 6.26 -1.61
N LYS A 110 16.65 5.24 -2.39
CA LYS A 110 18.02 5.11 -2.92
C LYS A 110 18.44 6.31 -3.78
N ILE A 111 17.49 6.92 -4.49
CA ILE A 111 17.78 7.98 -5.47
C ILE A 111 17.04 9.30 -5.22
N SER A 112 16.02 9.29 -4.36
CA SER A 112 15.16 10.45 -4.10
C SER A 112 14.94 10.67 -2.60
N ASN A 113 14.75 11.91 -2.19
CA ASN A 113 14.15 12.24 -0.91
C ASN A 113 12.64 12.00 -1.02
N ILE A 114 12.00 11.30 -0.08
CA ILE A 114 10.58 10.93 -0.23
C ILE A 114 9.76 11.37 0.97
N ILE A 115 8.68 12.10 0.72
CA ILE A 115 7.67 12.44 1.72
C ILE A 115 6.42 11.59 1.45
N TYR A 116 6.04 10.79 2.45
CA TYR A 116 4.77 10.08 2.50
C TYR A 116 3.79 10.89 3.34
N ILE A 117 2.63 11.27 2.76
CA ILE A 117 1.63 12.10 3.44
C ILE A 117 0.32 11.33 3.57
N ASP A 118 -0.15 11.15 4.81
CA ASP A 118 -1.47 10.60 5.07
C ASP A 118 -2.52 11.68 4.77
N GLN A 119 -3.20 11.55 3.63
CA GLN A 119 -4.23 12.47 3.18
C GLN A 119 -5.46 11.70 2.68
N PRO A 120 -6.68 12.26 2.79
CA PRO A 120 -7.05 13.54 3.43
C PRO A 120 -7.09 13.45 4.96
N VAL A 121 -7.65 14.42 5.69
CA VAL A 121 -7.79 14.31 7.17
C VAL A 121 -8.65 13.08 7.56
N ASN A 122 -8.43 12.51 8.76
CA ASN A 122 -9.00 11.26 9.29
C ASN A 122 -8.47 9.97 8.62
N THR A 123 -7.30 10.08 8.02
CA THR A 123 -6.56 9.03 7.29
C THR A 123 -5.33 8.65 8.08
N GLY A 124 -5.09 7.36 8.34
CA GLY A 124 -3.91 6.90 9.05
C GLY A 124 -3.77 7.57 10.42
N TRP A 125 -2.82 8.51 10.55
CA TRP A 125 -2.66 9.34 11.75
C TRP A 125 -3.02 10.83 11.59
N SER A 126 -3.51 11.24 10.42
CA SER A 126 -4.00 12.60 10.17
C SER A 126 -5.39 12.80 10.78
N ASP A 127 -5.62 13.91 11.46
CA ASP A 127 -6.85 14.17 12.22
C ASP A 127 -7.22 15.68 12.23
N LEU A 128 -8.48 15.97 12.52
CA LEU A 128 -8.94 17.32 12.85
C LEU A 128 -8.61 17.60 14.31
N ASN A 129 -8.06 18.76 14.61
CA ASN A 129 -7.80 19.12 15.99
C ASN A 129 -9.10 19.67 16.61
N CYS A 130 -10.06 18.84 17.01
CA CYS A 130 -11.22 19.32 17.78
C CYS A 130 -12.05 18.22 18.49
N GLU A 131 -12.46 18.50 19.74
CA GLU A 131 -13.43 17.77 20.57
C GLU A 131 -14.85 17.58 19.96
N MET A 132 -15.07 17.87 18.69
CA MET A 132 -16.35 17.60 18.03
C MET A 132 -16.11 17.29 16.55
N MET A 133 -16.39 16.05 16.16
CA MET A 133 -16.50 15.65 14.76
C MET A 133 -17.61 16.46 14.07
N ARG A 134 -17.24 17.39 13.21
CA ARG A 134 -18.06 17.82 12.06
C ARG A 134 -17.31 17.45 10.78
N LEU A 135 -18.00 16.69 9.93
CA LEU A 135 -17.50 16.22 8.63
C LEU A 135 -17.34 17.42 7.69
N ILE A 136 -16.10 17.75 7.30
CA ILE A 136 -15.83 18.70 6.21
C ILE A 136 -15.72 17.92 4.90
N SER A 137 -16.44 18.38 3.88
CA SER A 137 -16.25 17.99 2.49
C SER A 137 -14.99 18.67 1.97
N ILE A 138 -13.91 17.93 1.76
CA ILE A 138 -12.72 18.46 1.08
C ILE A 138 -12.98 18.33 -0.42
N GLN A 139 -13.31 19.44 -1.07
CA GLN A 139 -13.73 19.45 -2.46
C GLN A 139 -12.58 19.27 -3.47
N ASP A 140 -11.31 19.32 -3.05
CA ASP A 140 -10.17 19.35 -4.00
C ASP A 140 -9.06 18.30 -3.76
N LEU A 141 -9.20 17.37 -2.82
CA LEU A 141 -8.30 16.20 -2.69
C LEU A 141 -8.92 14.97 -3.35
N ALA A 142 -9.24 15.08 -4.63
CA ALA A 142 -9.82 13.99 -5.38
C ALA A 142 -8.75 12.97 -5.79
N MET A 143 -8.49 11.99 -4.92
CA MET A 143 -7.88 10.71 -5.32
C MET A 143 -8.96 9.64 -5.31
N MET A 144 -9.13 8.96 -6.44
CA MET A 144 -10.31 8.13 -6.71
C MET A 144 -10.44 7.00 -5.67
N SER A 145 -11.62 6.88 -5.06
CA SER A 145 -12.05 5.64 -4.40
C SER A 145 -12.96 4.86 -5.36
N PRO A 146 -12.60 3.64 -5.78
CA PRO A 146 -13.58 2.77 -6.41
C PRO A 146 -14.60 2.36 -5.36
N ARG A 147 -15.89 2.59 -5.64
CA ARG A 147 -17.07 2.23 -4.84
C ARG A 147 -16.80 1.08 -3.85
N MET A 148 -16.53 1.42 -2.58
CA MET A 148 -16.94 0.56 -1.48
C MET A 148 -18.40 0.89 -1.19
N VAL A 149 -19.29 -0.01 -1.63
CA VAL A 149 -20.71 0.07 -1.30
C VAL A 149 -20.83 0.08 0.24
N PRO A 150 -21.46 1.10 0.85
CA PRO A 150 -21.52 1.22 2.30
C PRO A 150 -22.21 0.02 2.95
N SER A 151 -21.60 -0.43 4.04
CA SER A 151 -22.10 -1.41 4.98
C SER A 151 -23.25 -0.80 5.80
N THR A 152 -24.45 -0.75 5.24
CA THR A 152 -25.67 -0.48 6.01
C THR A 152 -26.67 -1.60 5.79
N SER A 153 -26.43 -2.73 6.45
CA SER A 153 -27.43 -3.54 7.15
C SER A 153 -26.85 -4.90 7.49
N VAL A 154 -26.76 -5.15 8.79
CA VAL A 154 -26.78 -6.49 9.36
C VAL A 154 -28.01 -7.20 8.79
N SER A 155 -27.86 -8.47 8.39
CA SER A 155 -28.86 -9.37 7.80
C SER A 155 -29.04 -9.30 6.27
N SER A 156 -28.11 -9.87 5.51
CA SER A 156 -28.45 -10.72 4.36
C SER A 156 -27.23 -11.56 3.90
N PRO A 157 -27.37 -12.88 3.66
CA PRO A 157 -26.29 -13.75 3.16
C PRO A 157 -25.93 -13.51 1.68
N ALA A 158 -26.25 -12.34 1.13
CA ALA A 158 -26.23 -12.09 -0.31
C ALA A 158 -25.61 -10.73 -0.61
N ARG A 159 -24.31 -10.71 -0.90
CA ARG A 159 -23.76 -9.78 -1.89
C ARG A 159 -22.59 -10.45 -2.62
N ARG A 160 -22.99 -11.14 -3.69
CA ARG A 160 -22.20 -11.79 -4.74
C ARG A 160 -21.12 -10.83 -5.27
N TYR A 161 -19.89 -11.05 -4.82
CA TYR A 161 -18.68 -10.51 -5.43
C TYR A 161 -18.51 -11.12 -6.84
N TYR A 162 -18.07 -10.31 -7.81
CA TYR A 162 -17.72 -10.67 -9.19
C TYR A 162 -17.15 -12.10 -9.32
N TYR A 163 -17.95 -13.09 -9.74
CA TYR A 163 -17.55 -14.51 -9.93
C TYR A 163 -16.64 -15.12 -8.84
N GLY A 164 -16.62 -14.58 -7.61
CA GLY A 164 -15.70 -14.99 -6.54
C GLY A 164 -14.22 -14.64 -6.74
N ARG A 165 -13.87 -13.62 -7.55
CA ARG A 165 -12.49 -13.21 -7.87
C ARG A 165 -12.10 -11.85 -7.29
N SER A 166 -10.82 -11.68 -6.95
CA SER A 166 -10.28 -10.50 -6.29
C SER A 166 -10.36 -9.26 -7.16
N PHE A 167 -10.75 -8.17 -6.50
CA PHE A 167 -10.92 -6.86 -7.12
C PHE A 167 -9.57 -6.24 -7.51
N PHE A 168 -8.50 -6.57 -6.79
CA PHE A 168 -7.15 -6.02 -7.01
C PHE A 168 -6.22 -7.00 -7.74
N ASP A 169 -6.60 -8.28 -7.87
CA ASP A 169 -5.97 -9.25 -8.77
C ASP A 169 -7.00 -10.30 -9.21
N ILE A 170 -7.51 -10.19 -10.44
CA ILE A 170 -8.53 -11.10 -10.98
C ILE A 170 -8.04 -12.56 -11.09
N ALA A 171 -6.72 -12.81 -11.06
CA ALA A 171 -6.21 -14.17 -11.10
C ALA A 171 -6.46 -14.93 -9.79
N HIS A 172 -6.74 -14.25 -8.68
CA HIS A 172 -7.03 -14.86 -7.38
C HIS A 172 -8.51 -14.77 -7.02
N ARG A 173 -8.97 -15.63 -6.10
CA ARG A 173 -10.32 -15.52 -5.50
C ARG A 173 -10.43 -14.30 -4.56
N SER A 174 -11.63 -13.75 -4.42
CA SER A 174 -11.88 -12.43 -3.80
C SER A 174 -11.54 -12.27 -2.33
N HIS A 175 -11.31 -13.37 -1.63
CA HIS A 175 -11.27 -13.37 -0.17
C HIS A 175 -9.94 -13.83 0.39
N PHE A 176 -8.88 -13.96 -0.41
CA PHE A 176 -7.64 -14.58 0.05
C PHE A 176 -6.45 -13.64 0.06
N LEU A 177 -5.75 -13.65 1.19
CA LEU A 177 -4.40 -13.11 1.27
C LEU A 177 -3.45 -14.07 0.54
N THR A 178 -2.85 -13.58 -0.55
CA THR A 178 -1.97 -14.37 -1.42
C THR A 178 -0.51 -13.95 -1.33
N ASP A 179 -0.25 -12.76 -0.77
CA ASP A 179 1.08 -12.24 -0.50
C ASP A 179 1.19 -11.94 1.01
N PRO A 180 1.91 -12.77 1.77
CA PRO A 180 1.80 -12.74 3.24
C PRO A 180 2.32 -11.44 3.90
N PRO A 181 3.45 -10.83 3.47
CA PRO A 181 3.92 -9.55 4.02
C PRO A 181 2.96 -8.37 3.82
N LEU A 182 1.96 -8.45 2.92
CA LEU A 182 1.11 -7.30 2.59
C LEU A 182 0.30 -6.74 3.76
N ASN A 183 0.10 -7.48 4.85
CA ASN A 183 -0.73 -7.04 5.98
C ASN A 183 0.00 -7.00 7.33
N THR A 184 1.27 -7.42 7.38
CA THR A 184 2.05 -7.49 8.63
C THR A 184 2.28 -6.10 9.25
N TYR A 185 2.30 -5.05 8.42
CA TYR A 185 2.39 -3.66 8.87
C TYR A 185 1.27 -3.25 9.84
N LEU A 186 0.07 -3.85 9.74
CA LEU A 186 -1.07 -3.51 10.60
C LEU A 186 -0.74 -3.69 12.08
N ARG A 187 -0.08 -4.79 12.42
CA ARG A 187 0.39 -5.02 13.78
C ARG A 187 1.55 -4.12 14.13
N TYR A 188 2.50 -3.97 13.21
CA TYR A 188 3.73 -3.20 13.42
C TYR A 188 3.42 -1.75 13.80
N LEU A 189 2.55 -1.07 13.04
CA LEU A 189 2.12 0.31 13.28
C LEU A 189 1.25 0.48 14.55
N LYS A 190 0.68 -0.61 15.07
CA LYS A 190 -0.07 -0.62 16.34
C LYS A 190 0.80 -0.86 17.58
N GLN A 191 2.12 -1.04 17.43
CA GLN A 191 3.01 -1.21 18.59
C GLN A 191 3.28 0.14 19.26
N ALA A 192 3.17 0.20 20.59
CA ALA A 192 3.43 1.41 21.36
C ALA A 192 4.84 1.99 21.11
N LYS A 193 5.86 1.12 21.02
CA LYS A 193 7.24 1.54 20.67
C LYS A 193 7.34 2.21 19.30
N VAL A 194 6.57 1.72 18.31
CA VAL A 194 6.57 2.25 16.95
C VAL A 194 5.85 3.61 16.92
N GLN A 195 4.68 3.70 17.55
CA GLN A 195 3.92 4.94 17.65
C GLN A 195 4.70 6.04 18.40
N GLN A 196 5.36 5.68 19.50
CA GLN A 196 6.21 6.61 20.25
C GLN A 196 7.39 7.09 19.41
N ALA A 197 8.04 6.19 18.68
CA ALA A 197 9.15 6.53 17.80
C ALA A 197 8.73 7.42 16.62
N LEU A 198 7.49 7.30 16.14
CA LEU A 198 6.93 8.14 15.07
C LEU A 198 6.27 9.43 15.58
N GLY A 199 6.14 9.59 16.90
CA GLY A 199 5.48 10.74 17.52
C GLY A 199 3.96 10.78 17.33
N THR A 200 3.34 9.64 17.08
CA THR A 200 1.90 9.52 16.82
C THR A 200 1.16 9.23 18.13
N PRO A 201 0.18 10.05 18.55
CA PRO A 201 -0.51 9.88 19.83
C PRO A 201 -1.71 8.93 19.77
N VAL A 202 -2.11 8.48 18.58
CA VAL A 202 -3.31 7.66 18.36
C VAL A 202 -2.99 6.32 17.69
N ASN A 203 -3.87 5.35 17.91
CA ASN A 203 -3.75 4.05 17.28
C ASN A 203 -3.93 4.16 15.76
N PHE A 204 -3.07 3.45 15.02
CA PHE A 204 -3.12 3.42 13.57
C PHE A 204 -4.41 2.78 13.06
N THR A 205 -5.08 3.49 12.14
CA THR A 205 -6.27 3.01 11.43
C THR A 205 -5.97 2.92 9.94
N ASP A 206 -6.13 1.73 9.37
CA ASP A 206 -5.75 1.47 7.99
C ASP A 206 -6.72 2.03 6.95
N GLN A 207 -8.02 1.92 7.21
CA GLN A 207 -9.07 2.34 6.28
C GLN A 207 -9.91 3.44 6.90
N ALA A 208 -9.91 4.63 6.30
CA ALA A 208 -10.86 5.68 6.63
C ALA A 208 -12.15 5.50 5.81
N ILE A 209 -12.99 4.55 6.24
CA ILE A 209 -14.24 4.19 5.55
C ILE A 209 -15.20 5.40 5.47
N ASN A 210 -15.23 6.21 6.52
CA ASN A 210 -16.00 7.46 6.58
C ASN A 210 -15.57 8.44 5.47
N VAL A 211 -14.26 8.62 5.26
CA VAL A 211 -13.71 9.46 4.19
C VAL A 211 -14.16 8.92 2.83
N ALA A 212 -13.91 7.65 2.55
CA ALA A 212 -14.29 7.02 1.28
C ALA A 212 -15.80 7.11 0.99
N HIS A 213 -16.63 6.97 2.02
CA HIS A 213 -18.08 7.13 1.93
C HIS A 213 -18.48 8.56 1.56
N THR A 214 -17.89 9.57 2.22
CA THR A 214 -18.16 10.97 1.93
C THR A 214 -17.83 11.33 0.48
N PHE A 215 -16.65 10.95 -0.02
CA PHE A 215 -16.26 11.17 -1.43
C PHE A 215 -17.24 10.54 -2.42
N SER A 216 -17.81 9.38 -2.06
CA SER A 216 -18.82 8.71 -2.88
C SER A 216 -20.16 9.44 -2.86
N LEU A 217 -20.55 10.03 -1.73
CA LEU A 217 -21.78 10.80 -1.59
C LEU A 217 -21.73 12.14 -2.33
N THR A 218 -20.56 12.79 -2.36
CA THR A 218 -20.35 14.07 -3.05
C THR A 218 -20.09 13.93 -4.55
N GLY A 219 -20.05 12.68 -5.06
CA GLY A 219 -19.92 12.38 -6.48
C GLY A 219 -18.51 12.59 -7.05
N ASP A 220 -17.49 12.72 -6.21
CA ASP A 220 -16.10 12.98 -6.64
C ASP A 220 -15.55 11.90 -7.56
N ASN A 221 -16.04 10.67 -7.41
CA ASN A 221 -15.70 9.52 -8.24
C ASN A 221 -16.14 9.65 -9.72
N VAL A 222 -16.97 10.63 -10.06
CA VAL A 222 -17.45 10.88 -11.44
C VAL A 222 -17.22 12.30 -11.93
N ARG A 223 -16.47 13.13 -11.18
CA ARG A 223 -16.10 14.48 -11.63
C ARG A 223 -15.17 14.42 -12.85
N GLY A 224 -15.31 15.38 -13.77
CA GLY A 224 -14.96 15.19 -15.19
C GLY A 224 -13.66 15.82 -15.71
N GLU A 225 -12.91 16.56 -14.90
CA GLU A 225 -11.83 17.42 -15.42
C GLU A 225 -10.41 16.81 -15.36
N TYR A 226 -10.26 15.62 -14.76
CA TYR A 226 -8.94 15.01 -14.53
C TYR A 226 -8.15 14.74 -15.82
N VAL A 227 -8.82 14.33 -16.90
CA VAL A 227 -8.16 14.05 -18.19
C VAL A 227 -7.68 15.34 -18.85
N ALA A 228 -8.42 16.44 -18.69
CA ALA A 228 -8.04 17.76 -19.19
C ALA A 228 -6.82 18.29 -18.42
N ASN A 229 -6.78 18.11 -17.09
CA ASN A 229 -5.65 18.51 -16.27
C ASN A 229 -4.37 17.75 -16.64
N LEU A 230 -4.47 16.46 -16.96
CA LEU A 230 -3.34 15.69 -17.49
C LEU A 230 -2.84 16.24 -18.84
N ALA A 231 -3.76 16.63 -19.73
CA ALA A 231 -3.37 17.23 -21.01
C ALA A 231 -2.64 18.57 -20.80
N GLN A 232 -3.15 19.42 -19.91
CA GLN A 232 -2.52 20.70 -19.56
C GLN A 232 -1.13 20.50 -18.95
N ALA A 233 -0.97 19.51 -18.06
CA ALA A 233 0.32 19.18 -17.46
C ALA A 233 1.34 18.76 -18.53
N LEU A 234 0.95 17.86 -19.44
CA LEU A 234 1.79 17.43 -20.56
C LEU A 234 2.20 18.60 -21.47
N ASP A 235 1.24 19.48 -21.80
CA ASP A 235 1.51 20.65 -22.65
C ASP A 235 2.38 21.71 -21.94
N SER A 236 2.46 21.66 -20.61
CA SER A 236 3.35 22.47 -19.77
C SER A 236 4.73 21.84 -19.56
N GLY A 237 5.00 20.68 -20.19
CA GLY A 237 6.28 19.97 -20.09
C GLY A 237 6.39 18.99 -18.91
N VAL A 238 5.31 18.78 -18.14
CA VAL A 238 5.27 17.75 -17.10
C VAL A 238 5.24 16.38 -17.75
N ARG A 239 6.08 15.48 -17.27
CA ARG A 239 6.14 14.10 -17.76
C ARG A 239 5.19 13.22 -16.97
N VAL A 240 4.45 12.39 -17.70
CA VAL A 240 3.41 11.53 -17.14
C VAL A 240 3.71 10.08 -17.52
N SER A 241 3.95 9.26 -16.51
CA SER A 241 4.14 7.82 -16.65
C SER A 241 2.97 7.06 -16.03
N LEU A 242 2.17 6.43 -16.89
CA LEU A 242 0.99 5.66 -16.52
C LEU A 242 1.34 4.18 -16.46
N ILE A 243 1.46 3.61 -15.25
CA ILE A 243 1.90 2.22 -15.04
C ILE A 243 0.75 1.38 -14.49
N TYR A 244 0.37 0.32 -15.21
CA TYR A 244 -0.79 -0.50 -14.89
C TYR A 244 -0.46 -1.99 -14.83
N GLY A 245 -0.87 -2.64 -13.73
CA GLY A 245 -0.89 -4.10 -13.64
C GLY A 245 -2.04 -4.69 -14.47
N TYR A 246 -1.75 -5.69 -15.31
CA TYR A 246 -2.75 -6.24 -16.21
C TYR A 246 -3.87 -6.99 -15.47
N ARG A 247 -3.57 -7.61 -14.32
CA ARG A 247 -4.55 -8.41 -13.58
C ARG A 247 -5.37 -7.59 -12.60
N ASP A 248 -5.03 -6.31 -12.40
CA ASP A 248 -5.88 -5.41 -11.65
C ASP A 248 -7.24 -5.33 -12.33
N TYR A 249 -8.33 -5.53 -11.56
CA TYR A 249 -9.69 -5.34 -12.04
C TYR A 249 -10.23 -3.95 -11.64
N ALA A 250 -9.79 -3.43 -10.50
CA ALA A 250 -10.26 -2.19 -9.87
C ALA A 250 -9.93 -0.95 -10.70
N CYS A 251 -8.64 -0.74 -10.93
CA CYS A 251 -8.09 0.32 -11.77
C CYS A 251 -7.46 -0.36 -12.97
N ASN A 252 -8.21 -1.31 -13.52
CA ASN A 252 -7.69 -2.15 -14.56
C ASN A 252 -7.08 -1.29 -15.66
N CYS A 253 -6.12 -1.90 -16.33
CA CYS A 253 -5.78 -1.46 -17.66
C CYS A 253 -7.05 -1.39 -18.55
N ALA A 254 -8.26 -1.83 -18.11
CA ALA A 254 -9.47 -2.41 -18.73
C ALA A 254 -10.87 -1.84 -18.35
N CYS A 255 -11.05 -0.54 -18.16
CA CYS A 255 -12.26 0.05 -17.59
C CYS A 255 -13.51 -0.38 -18.38
N LEU A 256 -14.32 -1.24 -17.77
CA LEU A 256 -15.70 -1.47 -18.16
C LEU A 256 -16.50 -0.26 -17.68
N SER A 257 -16.60 0.75 -18.54
CA SER A 257 -17.69 1.72 -18.43
C SER A 257 -19.00 0.94 -18.57
N THR A 258 -19.69 0.68 -17.46
CA THR A 258 -21.10 0.30 -17.48
C THR A 258 -21.93 1.50 -17.91
N ARG A 259 -21.93 1.77 -19.23
CA ARG A 259 -22.97 2.57 -19.89
C ARG A 259 -24.28 1.78 -19.84
N ARG A 260 -25.14 2.08 -18.87
CA ARG A 260 -26.61 2.00 -18.97
C ARG A 260 -27.12 3.11 -18.06
N TYR A 261 -27.65 4.23 -18.53
CA TYR A 261 -28.67 4.43 -19.56
C TYR A 261 -28.39 5.71 -20.36
N VAL A 262 -28.39 5.64 -21.70
CA VAL A 262 -29.33 6.29 -22.64
C VAL A 262 -28.95 5.79 -24.04
N SER A 263 -29.91 5.22 -24.73
CA SER A 263 -29.81 4.72 -26.10
C SER A 263 -29.41 5.82 -27.08
N PHE A 264 -28.30 5.64 -27.79
CA PHE A 264 -28.26 5.93 -29.23
C PHE A 264 -27.17 5.06 -29.88
N PHE A 265 -27.62 4.28 -30.86
CA PHE A 265 -26.83 3.34 -31.63
C PHE A 265 -25.95 4.13 -32.61
N VAL A 266 -24.63 4.08 -32.47
CA VAL A 266 -23.71 4.40 -33.57
C VAL A 266 -22.80 3.19 -33.77
N LEU A 267 -23.01 2.57 -34.93
CA LEU A 267 -22.23 1.50 -35.53
C LEU A 267 -20.76 1.91 -35.66
N THR A 268 -19.92 1.52 -34.70
CA THR A 268 -18.52 1.18 -35.00
C THR A 268 -18.15 -0.08 -34.20
N ASN A 269 -17.71 -1.12 -34.90
CA ASN A 269 -17.15 -2.34 -34.33
C ASN A 269 -15.77 -2.06 -33.70
N ARG A 270 -15.72 -1.26 -32.63
CA ARG A 270 -14.55 -1.10 -31.75
C ARG A 270 -15.02 -1.21 -30.31
N LEU A 271 -14.94 -2.42 -29.75
CA LEU A 271 -14.90 -2.64 -28.31
C LEU A 271 -13.84 -1.67 -27.72
N PRO A 272 -14.24 -0.68 -26.91
CA PRO A 272 -13.31 0.33 -26.44
C PRO A 272 -12.24 -0.38 -25.62
N GLY A 273 -11.01 0.05 -25.90
CA GLY A 273 -9.81 -0.50 -25.31
C GLY A 273 -9.85 -0.46 -23.81
N LEU A 274 -8.98 -1.28 -23.27
CA LEU A 274 -8.89 -1.46 -21.87
C LEU A 274 -8.65 -0.04 -21.22
N GLY A 275 -9.46 0.38 -20.25
CA GLY A 275 -9.40 1.60 -19.37
C GLY A 275 -8.14 2.45 -19.35
N GLY A 276 -7.09 2.05 -18.65
CA GLY A 276 -5.85 2.84 -18.56
C GLY A 276 -5.20 3.09 -19.93
N GLU A 277 -5.26 2.10 -20.84
CA GLU A 277 -4.78 2.29 -22.23
C GLU A 277 -5.69 3.26 -22.99
N ALA A 278 -7.02 3.09 -22.90
CA ALA A 278 -7.98 3.98 -23.53
C ALA A 278 -7.89 5.42 -23.01
N LEU A 279 -7.69 5.58 -21.71
CA LEU A 279 -7.42 6.86 -21.04
C LEU A 279 -6.17 7.51 -21.64
N SER A 280 -5.04 6.78 -21.67
CA SER A 280 -3.79 7.33 -22.23
C SER A 280 -3.93 7.80 -23.68
N LEU A 281 -4.77 7.13 -24.48
CA LEU A 281 -5.03 7.48 -25.88
C LEU A 281 -6.02 8.63 -26.04
N SER A 282 -6.86 8.89 -25.03
CA SER A 282 -7.87 9.96 -25.05
C SER A 282 -7.36 11.30 -24.54
N ILE A 283 -6.18 11.36 -23.90
CA ILE A 283 -5.60 12.63 -23.41
C ILE A 283 -5.34 13.56 -24.61
N SER A 284 -6.01 14.71 -24.64
CA SER A 284 -5.95 15.65 -25.76
C SER A 284 -4.86 16.70 -25.54
N TYR A 285 -3.61 16.27 -25.68
CA TYR A 285 -2.40 17.12 -25.60
C TYR A 285 -1.74 17.23 -26.99
N LYS A 286 -0.80 18.16 -27.17
CA LYS A 286 -0.16 18.45 -28.48
C LYS A 286 0.42 17.20 -29.18
N GLY A 287 0.94 16.24 -28.42
CA GLY A 287 1.56 15.00 -28.94
C GLY A 287 0.61 13.82 -29.17
N GLN A 288 -0.71 13.98 -28.93
CA GLN A 288 -1.68 12.87 -28.92
C GLN A 288 -1.64 12.01 -30.19
N ALA A 289 -1.66 12.62 -31.37
CA ALA A 289 -1.71 11.89 -32.64
C ALA A 289 -0.47 11.01 -32.86
N THR A 290 0.70 11.45 -32.42
CA THR A 290 1.95 10.68 -32.54
C THR A 290 2.04 9.61 -31.47
N PHE A 291 1.59 9.89 -30.24
CA PHE A 291 1.46 8.87 -29.20
C PHE A 291 0.54 7.71 -29.60
N GLN A 292 -0.59 8.03 -30.24
CA GLN A 292 -1.52 7.03 -30.78
C GLN A 292 -0.90 6.15 -31.88
N ARG A 293 0.10 6.66 -32.60
CA ARG A 293 0.88 5.90 -33.61
C ARG A 293 2.08 5.16 -33.03
N ALA A 294 2.63 5.60 -31.89
CA ALA A 294 3.78 4.97 -31.26
C ALA A 294 3.51 3.49 -30.96
N GLY A 295 4.45 2.62 -31.30
CA GLY A 295 4.33 1.17 -31.10
C GLY A 295 4.66 0.77 -29.67
N TYR A 296 4.21 -0.43 -29.28
CA TYR A 296 4.63 -1.03 -28.02
C TYR A 296 6.02 -1.66 -28.13
N THR A 297 6.86 -1.44 -27.13
CA THR A 297 8.16 -2.09 -26.97
C THR A 297 8.29 -2.68 -25.56
N SER A 298 9.23 -3.61 -25.37
CA SER A 298 9.51 -4.18 -24.05
C SER A 298 10.34 -3.22 -23.21
N THR A 299 10.30 -3.39 -21.89
CA THR A 299 11.28 -2.79 -20.98
C THR A 299 12.54 -3.63 -20.90
N TYR A 300 13.71 -2.99 -20.99
CA TYR A 300 15.04 -3.62 -20.96
C TYR A 300 15.83 -3.23 -19.71
N GLY A 301 16.88 -3.98 -19.41
CA GLY A 301 17.80 -3.67 -18.30
C GLY A 301 17.19 -3.84 -16.90
N ILE A 302 16.08 -4.56 -16.78
CA ILE A 302 15.44 -4.83 -15.48
C ILE A 302 16.04 -6.08 -14.87
N GLN A 303 16.45 -5.97 -13.60
CA GLN A 303 16.98 -7.10 -12.86
C GLN A 303 15.92 -8.17 -12.60
N LYS A 304 16.37 -9.42 -12.54
CA LYS A 304 15.57 -10.61 -12.23
C LYS A 304 15.20 -10.65 -10.75
N ASP A 305 13.95 -10.95 -10.44
CA ASP A 305 13.47 -11.10 -9.07
C ASP A 305 14.19 -12.18 -8.27
N GLU A 306 13.85 -12.28 -6.99
CA GLU A 306 14.40 -13.30 -6.08
C GLU A 306 14.16 -14.73 -6.58
N LYS A 307 13.18 -14.93 -7.48
CA LYS A 307 12.84 -16.20 -8.12
C LYS A 307 13.47 -16.35 -9.51
N GLY A 308 14.32 -15.41 -9.94
CA GLY A 308 15.00 -15.41 -11.23
C GLY A 308 14.14 -14.96 -12.42
N ALA A 309 12.93 -14.44 -12.20
CA ALA A 309 12.00 -13.99 -13.23
C ALA A 309 12.23 -12.52 -13.63
N ILE A 310 12.12 -12.23 -14.92
CA ILE A 310 12.14 -10.86 -15.44
C ILE A 310 10.69 -10.34 -15.51
N PRO A 311 10.38 -9.15 -14.96
CA PRO A 311 9.06 -8.55 -15.06
C PRO A 311 8.63 -8.36 -16.53
N PRO A 312 7.53 -8.99 -16.98
CA PRO A 312 7.06 -8.82 -18.35
C PRO A 312 6.28 -7.51 -18.49
N ALA A 313 6.95 -6.43 -18.91
CA ALA A 313 6.33 -5.13 -19.14
C ALA A 313 6.51 -4.64 -20.57
N TYR A 314 5.42 -4.11 -21.12
CA TYR A 314 5.34 -3.54 -22.46
C TYR A 314 4.85 -2.11 -22.36
N LEU A 315 5.49 -1.19 -23.05
CA LEU A 315 5.13 0.21 -23.00
C LEU A 315 5.09 0.85 -24.36
N ARG A 316 4.35 1.94 -24.44
CA ARG A 316 4.38 2.89 -25.55
C ARG A 316 4.67 4.27 -24.98
N GLN A 317 5.48 5.05 -25.69
CA GLN A 317 5.88 6.38 -25.25
C GLN A 317 6.00 7.32 -26.44
N HIS A 318 5.61 8.57 -26.22
CA HIS A 318 5.91 9.67 -27.11
C HIS A 318 6.12 10.94 -26.28
N GLY A 319 7.29 11.56 -26.41
CA GLY A 319 7.68 12.71 -25.60
C GLY A 319 7.46 12.46 -24.10
N GLY A 320 6.74 13.38 -23.44
CA GLY A 320 6.47 13.34 -22.01
C GLY A 320 5.42 12.32 -21.56
N LEU A 321 4.68 11.66 -22.45
CA LEU A 321 3.65 10.67 -22.07
C LEU A 321 4.14 9.24 -22.33
N SER A 322 4.03 8.41 -21.30
CA SER A 322 4.30 6.97 -21.38
C SER A 322 3.16 6.16 -20.76
N PHE A 323 2.84 5.04 -21.40
CA PHE A 323 1.87 4.06 -20.89
C PHE A 323 2.53 2.68 -20.83
N VAL A 324 2.59 2.12 -19.63
CA VAL A 324 3.23 0.85 -19.31
C VAL A 324 2.19 -0.17 -18.86
N ARG A 325 2.16 -1.30 -19.55
CA ARG A 325 1.38 -2.48 -19.20
C ARG A 325 2.30 -3.52 -18.59
N VAL A 326 2.07 -3.86 -17.33
CA VAL A 326 2.83 -4.87 -16.59
C VAL A 326 2.02 -6.16 -16.54
N LEU A 327 2.46 -7.17 -17.27
CA LEU A 327 1.87 -8.50 -17.19
C LEU A 327 2.24 -9.17 -15.87
N ASN A 328 1.42 -10.13 -15.47
CA ASN A 328 1.55 -10.89 -14.24
C ASN A 328 1.61 -10.01 -12.98
N SER A 329 0.99 -8.83 -13.01
CA SER A 329 0.97 -7.87 -11.91
C SER A 329 -0.46 -7.51 -11.50
N SER A 330 -0.63 -7.28 -10.20
CA SER A 330 -1.86 -6.81 -9.54
C SER A 330 -1.94 -5.28 -9.52
N HIS A 331 -2.88 -4.74 -8.75
CA HIS A 331 -3.05 -3.31 -8.47
C HIS A 331 -1.76 -2.63 -7.95
N THR A 332 -0.93 -3.33 -7.17
CA THR A 332 0.30 -2.79 -6.57
C THR A 332 1.54 -3.31 -7.31
N VAL A 333 1.87 -2.67 -8.44
CA VAL A 333 3.02 -3.06 -9.29
C VAL A 333 4.33 -3.08 -8.50
N ASN A 334 4.54 -2.13 -7.60
CA ASN A 334 5.76 -2.03 -6.81
C ASN A 334 5.91 -3.16 -5.79
N THR A 335 4.81 -3.75 -5.31
CA THR A 335 4.86 -4.94 -4.45
C THR A 335 5.22 -6.18 -5.28
N VAL A 336 4.57 -6.37 -6.43
CA VAL A 336 4.75 -7.59 -7.24
C VAL A 336 6.09 -7.60 -7.97
N TRP A 337 6.47 -6.46 -8.55
CA TRP A 337 7.69 -6.28 -9.35
C TRP A 337 8.49 -5.06 -8.87
N PRO A 338 9.12 -5.14 -7.69
CA PRO A 338 9.82 -4.02 -7.09
C PRO A 338 11.00 -3.51 -7.96
N SER A 339 11.71 -4.38 -8.69
CA SER A 339 12.77 -3.93 -9.61
C SER A 339 12.26 -3.14 -10.80
N LEU A 340 11.13 -3.56 -11.38
CA LEU A 340 10.49 -2.81 -12.46
C LEU A 340 10.03 -1.44 -11.95
N GLY A 341 9.33 -1.42 -10.80
CA GLY A 341 8.85 -0.21 -10.18
C GLY A 341 9.96 0.81 -9.93
N PHE A 342 11.07 0.36 -9.34
CA PHE A 342 12.25 1.18 -9.10
C PHE A 342 12.90 1.70 -10.40
N VAL A 343 13.08 0.85 -11.41
CA VAL A 343 13.70 1.25 -12.69
C VAL A 343 12.84 2.28 -13.42
N LEU A 344 11.51 2.08 -13.48
CA LEU A 344 10.61 3.04 -14.12
C LEU A 344 10.60 4.38 -13.38
N PHE A 345 10.55 4.35 -12.05
CA PHE A 345 10.66 5.55 -11.22
C PHE A 345 11.97 6.30 -11.47
N ASN A 346 13.10 5.59 -11.49
CA ASN A 346 14.41 6.16 -11.75
C ASN A 346 14.48 6.84 -13.13
N ARG A 347 13.98 6.16 -14.17
CA ARG A 347 13.96 6.68 -15.55
C ARG A 347 13.07 7.91 -15.69
N THR A 348 11.89 7.89 -15.06
CA THR A 348 10.98 9.05 -15.05
C THR A 348 11.62 10.26 -14.36
N LEU A 349 12.38 10.06 -13.28
CA LEU A 349 13.08 11.16 -12.58
C LEU A 349 14.29 11.72 -13.33
N HIS A 350 15.01 10.88 -14.08
CA HIS A 350 16.23 11.27 -14.81
C HIS A 350 15.96 11.63 -16.26
N ASP A 351 14.70 11.80 -16.61
CA ASP A 351 14.32 12.37 -17.88
C ASP A 351 14.73 11.56 -19.13
N VAL A 352 14.82 10.23 -18.99
CA VAL A 352 15.19 9.30 -20.07
C VAL A 352 14.01 8.43 -20.54
N ASP A 353 14.13 7.76 -21.69
CA ASP A 353 13.11 6.82 -22.16
C ASP A 353 12.84 5.69 -21.17
N LEU A 354 11.58 5.28 -21.05
CA LEU A 354 11.21 4.24 -20.09
C LEU A 354 11.60 2.83 -20.58
N ALA A 355 11.82 2.64 -21.88
CA ALA A 355 12.10 1.32 -22.45
C ALA A 355 13.51 0.84 -22.07
N THR A 356 14.52 1.68 -22.32
CA THR A 356 15.93 1.36 -22.20
C THR A 356 16.65 2.24 -21.17
N GLY A 357 16.24 3.49 -21.03
CA GLY A 357 16.88 4.48 -20.16
C GLY A 357 18.14 5.09 -20.77
N TYR A 358 18.33 5.00 -22.09
CA TYR A 358 19.50 5.51 -22.80
C TYR A 358 19.20 6.79 -23.59
N GLU A 359 17.95 7.01 -23.98
CA GLU A 359 17.55 8.18 -24.75
C GLU A 359 17.22 9.33 -23.81
N ASP A 360 17.99 10.41 -23.92
CA ASP A 360 17.74 11.67 -23.21
C ASP A 360 16.55 12.39 -23.84
N LEU A 361 15.43 12.48 -23.11
CA LEU A 361 14.21 13.09 -23.61
C LEU A 361 14.23 14.63 -23.55
N ILE A 362 15.23 15.25 -22.91
CA ILE A 362 15.45 16.70 -23.00
C ILE A 362 16.00 17.03 -24.38
N GLN A 363 16.95 16.22 -24.88
CA GLN A 363 17.54 16.39 -26.22
C GLN A 363 16.62 15.85 -27.32
N SER A 364 16.00 14.70 -27.06
CA SER A 364 15.10 14.00 -27.97
C SER A 364 13.64 14.17 -27.54
N ALA A 365 13.18 15.41 -27.40
CA ALA A 365 11.81 15.73 -26.93
C ALA A 365 10.68 15.08 -27.76
N LEU A 366 10.97 14.66 -29.00
CA LEU A 366 10.04 13.96 -29.91
C LEU A 366 10.25 12.44 -29.96
N TYR A 367 11.04 11.86 -29.05
CA TYR A 367 11.26 10.42 -28.95
C TYR A 367 9.92 9.67 -28.99
N SER A 368 9.89 8.57 -29.74
CA SER A 368 8.71 7.71 -29.88
C SER A 368 9.14 6.26 -29.94
N THR A 369 8.41 5.41 -29.24
CA THR A 369 8.66 3.97 -29.29
C THR A 369 8.17 3.37 -30.61
N SER A 370 8.87 2.35 -31.10
CA SER A 370 8.54 1.57 -32.29
C SER A 370 8.15 0.15 -31.90
N GLY A 371 7.27 -0.49 -32.69
CA GLY A 371 6.78 -1.84 -32.42
C GLY A 371 5.30 -2.04 -32.81
N PRO A 372 4.67 -3.16 -32.42
CA PRO A 372 3.27 -3.42 -32.72
C PRO A 372 2.34 -2.37 -32.10
N SER A 373 1.25 -2.04 -32.81
CA SER A 373 0.22 -1.11 -32.30
C SER A 373 -0.57 -1.66 -31.10
N SER A 374 -0.45 -2.96 -30.80
CA SER A 374 -1.14 -3.63 -29.71
C SER A 374 -0.41 -4.88 -29.23
N VAL A 375 -0.36 -5.05 -27.90
CA VAL A 375 0.17 -6.24 -27.21
C VAL A 375 -0.92 -7.07 -26.53
N ARG A 376 -2.20 -6.92 -26.94
CA ARG A 376 -3.34 -7.63 -26.32
C ARG A 376 -3.33 -9.14 -26.50
N HIS A 377 -2.62 -9.63 -27.51
CA HIS A 377 -2.48 -11.06 -27.76
C HIS A 377 -1.59 -11.73 -26.69
N ILE A 378 -0.76 -10.96 -25.98
CA ILE A 378 0.11 -11.45 -24.92
C ILE A 378 -0.72 -11.59 -23.64
N ARG A 379 -0.75 -12.80 -23.08
CA ARG A 379 -1.61 -13.17 -21.95
C ARG A 379 -0.80 -13.29 -20.66
N ASN A 380 -1.48 -13.12 -19.53
CA ASN A 380 -0.90 -13.45 -18.22
C ASN A 380 -0.78 -14.96 -18.05
N LYS A 381 0.24 -15.36 -17.29
CA LYS A 381 0.31 -16.68 -16.67
C LYS A 381 -0.51 -16.63 -15.38
N LEU A 382 -1.37 -17.61 -15.11
CA LEU A 382 -2.06 -17.66 -13.81
C LEU A 382 -1.07 -18.06 -12.70
N PRO A 383 -1.15 -17.44 -11.50
CA PRO A 383 -0.40 -17.89 -10.33
C PRO A 383 -0.74 -19.32 -9.95
N THR A 384 0.22 -20.04 -9.38
CA THR A 384 -0.05 -21.32 -8.72
C THR A 384 -1.06 -21.12 -7.60
N GLY A 385 -2.09 -21.96 -7.54
CA GLY A 385 -3.13 -21.85 -6.53
C GLY A 385 -4.15 -20.72 -6.77
N SER A 386 -4.23 -20.19 -7.98
CA SER A 386 -5.22 -19.17 -8.42
C SER A 386 -6.66 -19.52 -8.06
N ASP A 387 -7.00 -20.82 -8.07
CA ASP A 387 -8.37 -21.31 -7.90
C ASP A 387 -8.58 -22.03 -6.55
N LEU A 388 -7.58 -22.00 -5.65
CA LEU A 388 -7.72 -22.52 -4.29
C LEU A 388 -8.93 -21.89 -3.60
N GLU A 389 -9.62 -22.71 -2.81
CA GLU A 389 -10.83 -22.30 -2.08
C GLU A 389 -10.53 -21.68 -0.72
N GLU A 390 -9.26 -21.72 -0.29
CA GLU A 390 -8.77 -21.12 0.95
C GLU A 390 -7.36 -20.56 0.73
N GLY A 391 -7.11 -19.37 1.27
CA GLY A 391 -5.80 -18.72 1.32
C GLY A 391 -5.26 -18.65 2.74
N MET A 392 -4.29 -17.77 2.99
CA MET A 392 -3.77 -17.53 4.34
C MET A 392 -4.70 -16.59 5.12
N CYS A 393 -4.77 -16.75 6.44
CA CYS A 393 -5.57 -15.89 7.31
C CYS A 393 -4.70 -15.14 8.32
N TYR A 394 -4.67 -13.81 8.16
CA TYR A 394 -4.05 -12.90 9.12
C TYR A 394 -5.12 -12.30 10.02
N VAL A 395 -5.09 -12.60 11.32
CA VAL A 395 -6.23 -12.38 12.23
C VAL A 395 -6.50 -10.91 12.55
N LEU A 396 -5.61 -9.99 12.17
CA LEU A 396 -5.88 -8.55 12.25
C LEU A 396 -6.63 -8.01 11.02
N GLU A 397 -6.79 -8.82 9.97
CA GLU A 397 -7.54 -8.52 8.77
C GLU A 397 -8.48 -9.68 8.43
N LEU A 398 -9.42 -9.96 9.36
CA LEU A 398 -10.36 -11.08 9.27
C LEU A 398 -11.26 -11.04 8.02
N SER A 399 -11.37 -9.89 7.36
CA SER A 399 -12.14 -9.73 6.12
C SER A 399 -11.56 -10.53 4.94
N LEU A 400 -10.27 -10.89 5.03
CA LEU A 400 -9.51 -11.67 4.04
C LEU A 400 -9.31 -13.14 4.46
N CYS A 401 -10.06 -13.61 5.47
CA CYS A 401 -10.06 -15.01 5.87
C CYS A 401 -11.26 -15.74 5.26
N SER A 402 -11.11 -17.03 4.97
CA SER A 402 -12.22 -17.87 4.53
C SER A 402 -13.25 -18.05 5.66
N ASN A 403 -14.47 -18.46 5.30
CA ASN A 403 -15.52 -18.72 6.29
C ASN A 403 -15.13 -19.82 7.29
N SER A 404 -14.39 -20.85 6.86
CA SER A 404 -13.91 -21.92 7.75
C SER A 404 -12.88 -21.39 8.75
N GLN A 405 -11.93 -20.58 8.29
CA GLN A 405 -10.90 -19.93 9.11
C GLN A 405 -11.53 -18.97 10.12
N LEU A 406 -12.44 -18.11 9.65
CA LEU A 406 -13.17 -17.18 10.49
C LEU A 406 -14.00 -17.92 11.55
N ASN A 407 -14.68 -19.00 11.18
CA ASN A 407 -15.43 -19.82 12.13
C ASN A 407 -14.52 -20.48 13.19
N ALA A 408 -13.33 -20.95 12.81
CA ALA A 408 -12.37 -21.52 13.77
C ALA A 408 -11.85 -20.47 14.74
N TYR A 409 -11.53 -19.27 14.23
CA TYR A 409 -11.10 -18.12 15.04
C TYR A 409 -12.20 -17.67 16.01
N LEU A 410 -13.41 -17.40 15.51
CA LEU A 410 -14.54 -16.89 16.32
C LEU A 410 -15.02 -17.90 17.37
N LYS A 411 -14.86 -19.21 17.13
CA LYS A 411 -15.18 -20.26 18.10
C LYS A 411 -14.05 -20.53 19.11
N GLY A 412 -12.94 -19.79 19.03
CA GLY A 412 -11.79 -19.96 19.92
C GLY A 412 -11.04 -21.28 19.76
N LYS A 413 -11.19 -21.95 18.61
CA LYS A 413 -10.65 -23.29 18.39
C LYS A 413 -9.27 -23.28 17.75
N GLY A 414 -9.03 -22.37 16.80
CA GLY A 414 -7.78 -22.36 16.02
C GLY A 414 -6.58 -21.79 16.77
N GLY A 415 -5.41 -22.39 16.55
CA GLY A 415 -4.12 -21.84 16.98
C GLY A 415 -3.71 -20.63 16.14
N VAL A 416 -3.16 -19.61 16.80
CA VAL A 416 -2.63 -18.40 16.18
C VAL A 416 -1.17 -18.21 16.60
N ILE A 417 -0.29 -17.99 15.61
CA ILE A 417 1.13 -17.68 15.82
C ILE A 417 1.45 -16.42 15.01
N ASP A 418 2.04 -15.41 15.64
CA ASP A 418 2.39 -14.14 14.99
C ASP A 418 1.26 -13.50 14.19
N TYR A 419 0.03 -13.60 14.74
CA TYR A 419 -1.21 -13.13 14.11
C TYR A 419 -1.64 -13.90 12.85
N TRP A 420 -1.01 -15.02 12.54
CA TRP A 420 -1.43 -15.95 11.50
C TRP A 420 -2.22 -17.10 12.10
N LEU A 421 -3.37 -17.43 11.51
CA LEU A 421 -4.10 -18.64 11.87
C LEU A 421 -3.34 -19.84 11.28
N VAL A 422 -2.93 -20.76 12.15
CA VAL A 422 -2.08 -21.90 11.75
C VAL A 422 -2.80 -23.25 11.77
N ASP A 423 -3.93 -23.35 12.48
CA ASP A 423 -4.76 -24.55 12.53
C ASP A 423 -6.24 -24.23 12.83
N TYR A 424 -7.12 -25.19 12.57
CA TYR A 424 -8.58 -25.07 12.78
C TYR A 424 -9.03 -25.50 14.20
N GLY A 425 -8.13 -25.98 15.06
CA GLY A 425 -8.43 -26.47 16.41
C GLY A 425 -8.89 -27.93 16.50
N ASN A 426 -8.94 -28.62 15.37
CA ASN A 426 -9.30 -30.05 15.25
C ASN A 426 -8.10 -30.92 14.85
N GLY A 427 -6.88 -30.38 14.94
CA GLY A 427 -5.65 -31.03 14.45
C GLY A 427 -5.41 -30.85 12.94
N THR A 428 -6.31 -30.22 12.20
CA THR A 428 -6.10 -29.87 10.78
C THR A 428 -5.37 -28.53 10.66
N CYS A 429 -4.28 -28.52 9.89
CA CYS A 429 -3.49 -27.32 9.61
C CYS A 429 -4.21 -26.36 8.65
N CYS A 430 -3.95 -25.07 8.83
CA CYS A 430 -4.45 -23.99 7.98
C CYS A 430 -3.31 -23.45 7.08
N PRO A 431 -3.56 -23.06 5.81
CA PRO A 431 -2.54 -22.41 4.99
C PRO A 431 -1.98 -21.16 5.68
N ASN A 432 -0.66 -21.13 5.89
CA ASN A 432 0.00 -20.04 6.61
C ASN A 432 1.48 -19.91 6.19
N PRO A 433 2.09 -18.73 6.37
CA PRO A 433 3.48 -18.48 5.98
C PRO A 433 4.50 -18.75 7.11
N ILE A 434 4.04 -19.01 8.34
CA ILE A 434 4.90 -19.10 9.54
C ILE A 434 5.47 -20.51 9.72
N GLN A 435 4.67 -21.53 9.47
CA GLN A 435 5.08 -22.92 9.65
C GLN A 435 4.49 -23.83 8.55
N PRO A 436 5.30 -24.74 7.99
CA PRO A 436 4.80 -25.72 7.03
C PRO A 436 3.76 -26.62 7.69
N CYS A 437 2.63 -26.82 7.02
CA CYS A 437 1.64 -27.80 7.44
C CYS A 437 2.26 -29.19 7.45
N ARG A 438 2.45 -29.76 8.64
CA ARG A 438 2.86 -31.15 8.81
C ARG A 438 1.61 -31.99 9.02
N GLU A 439 1.34 -32.91 8.11
CA GLU A 439 0.33 -33.95 8.34
C GLU A 439 0.75 -34.77 9.56
N GLY A 440 -0.14 -34.89 10.55
CA GLY A 440 -0.04 -35.94 11.58
C GLY A 440 0.75 -35.65 12.86
N HIS A 441 1.23 -34.43 13.15
CA HIS A 441 1.90 -34.17 14.44
C HIS A 441 1.46 -32.89 15.17
N SER A 442 0.71 -33.12 16.25
CA SER A 442 0.47 -32.20 17.36
C SER A 442 1.73 -32.06 18.23
N GLY A 443 2.70 -31.26 17.80
CA GLY A 443 3.92 -31.06 18.60
C GLY A 443 4.76 -29.84 18.20
N PHE A 444 4.58 -28.76 18.98
CA PHE A 444 5.49 -27.66 19.38
C PHE A 444 6.57 -27.13 18.39
N GLY A 445 6.92 -25.84 18.35
CA GLY A 445 6.91 -24.83 19.40
C GLY A 445 6.82 -23.39 18.86
N GLY A 446 5.96 -22.63 19.52
CA GLY A 446 5.68 -21.21 19.33
C GLY A 446 4.70 -20.83 20.44
N ILE A 447 4.62 -19.55 20.82
CA ILE A 447 3.72 -19.10 21.89
C ILE A 447 2.28 -19.42 21.45
N LYS A 448 1.70 -20.49 22.01
CA LYS A 448 0.30 -20.85 21.80
C LYS A 448 -0.57 -19.90 22.60
N VAL A 449 -1.17 -18.92 21.93
CA VAL A 449 -2.32 -18.21 22.50
C VAL A 449 -3.57 -18.99 22.09
N TYR A 450 -4.07 -19.81 23.01
CA TYR A 450 -5.42 -20.36 22.86
C TYR A 450 -6.41 -19.20 23.01
N LEU A 451 -7.22 -18.96 21.97
CA LEU A 451 -8.27 -17.93 21.97
C LEU A 451 -9.42 -18.35 22.89
N GLY A 452 -9.18 -18.33 24.20
CA GLY A 452 -10.21 -18.57 25.20
C GLY A 452 -11.01 -17.30 25.49
N PHE A 453 -11.93 -16.90 24.60
CA PHE A 453 -13.12 -16.17 25.04
C PHE A 453 -14.15 -17.19 25.53
N GLY A 454 -13.81 -17.88 26.62
CA GLY A 454 -14.77 -18.71 27.33
C GLY A 454 -15.86 -17.81 27.89
N ARG A 455 -17.09 -17.92 27.36
CA ARG A 455 -18.27 -17.62 28.16
C ARG A 455 -18.17 -18.51 29.41
N PRO A 456 -18.15 -17.96 30.64
CA PRO A 456 -18.16 -18.79 31.82
C PRO A 456 -19.56 -19.41 31.93
N THR A 457 -19.70 -20.64 31.45
CA THR A 457 -20.77 -21.54 31.92
C THR A 457 -20.18 -22.32 33.08
N GLY A 458 -20.44 -21.86 34.29
CA GLY A 458 -20.05 -22.54 35.53
C GLY A 458 -19.77 -21.53 36.63
N ASP A 459 -20.56 -21.58 37.70
CA ASP A 459 -20.41 -20.76 38.90
C ASP A 459 -18.97 -20.81 39.44
N LEU A 460 -18.24 -19.71 39.30
CA LEU A 460 -16.94 -19.54 39.95
C LEU A 460 -17.17 -19.17 41.42
N SER A 461 -16.93 -20.13 42.31
CA SER A 461 -16.80 -19.88 43.75
C SER A 461 -15.65 -18.90 44.03
N TRP A 462 -15.92 -17.93 44.91
CA TRP A 462 -15.03 -16.85 45.37
C TRP A 462 -13.61 -17.30 45.76
N PHE A 463 -13.45 -18.56 46.17
CA PHE A 463 -12.15 -19.16 46.50
C PHE A 463 -11.18 -19.25 45.31
N HIS A 464 -11.66 -19.39 44.08
CA HIS A 464 -10.79 -19.49 42.89
C HIS A 464 -10.24 -18.13 42.45
N VAL A 465 -10.97 -17.04 42.72
CA VAL A 465 -10.54 -15.67 42.44
C VAL A 465 -9.40 -15.26 43.37
N LEU A 466 -9.46 -15.66 44.65
CA LEU A 466 -8.40 -15.39 45.62
C LEU A 466 -7.07 -16.08 45.28
N MET A 467 -7.12 -17.31 44.76
CA MET A 467 -5.91 -18.06 44.36
C MET A 467 -5.24 -17.47 43.11
N LEU A 468 -6.02 -16.93 42.17
CA LEU A 468 -5.50 -16.26 40.96
C LEU A 468 -4.81 -14.93 41.29
N VAL A 469 -5.36 -14.14 42.22
CA VAL A 469 -4.75 -12.87 42.65
C VAL A 469 -3.42 -13.13 43.40
N GLY A 470 -3.35 -14.18 44.20
CA GLY A 470 -2.11 -14.59 44.89
C GLY A 470 -0.99 -15.03 43.95
N ALA A 471 -1.32 -15.78 42.88
CA ALA A 471 -0.33 -16.26 41.92
C ALA A 471 0.26 -15.15 41.03
N VAL A 472 -0.54 -14.15 40.66
CA VAL A 472 -0.09 -13.00 39.85
C VAL A 472 0.88 -12.10 40.63
N MET A 473 0.66 -11.94 41.94
CA MET A 473 1.56 -11.18 42.81
C MET A 473 2.92 -11.86 42.97
N ILE A 474 2.95 -13.19 43.10
CA ILE A 474 4.20 -13.96 43.25
C ILE A 474 5.00 -13.99 41.94
N ALA A 475 4.33 -14.15 40.78
CA ALA A 475 4.99 -14.09 39.48
C ALA A 475 5.55 -12.69 39.16
N GLY A 476 4.85 -11.62 39.59
CA GLY A 476 5.33 -10.24 39.45
C GLY A 476 6.60 -9.95 40.25
N ILE A 477 6.71 -10.51 41.46
CA ILE A 477 7.89 -10.35 42.33
C ILE A 477 9.10 -11.13 41.78
N ILE A 478 8.88 -12.34 41.25
CA ILE A 478 9.95 -13.15 40.63
C ILE A 478 10.41 -12.54 39.30
N GLY A 479 9.50 -11.94 38.52
CA GLY A 479 9.83 -11.22 37.29
C GLY A 479 10.69 -9.97 37.52
N LEU A 480 10.43 -9.23 38.61
CA LEU A 480 11.24 -8.07 39.01
C LEU A 480 12.63 -8.47 39.52
N LEU A 481 12.76 -9.63 40.17
CA LEU A 481 14.05 -10.17 40.63
C LEU A 481 14.92 -10.69 39.47
N LEU A 482 14.33 -11.19 38.39
CA LEU A 482 15.06 -11.70 37.21
C LEU A 482 15.51 -10.60 36.23
N GLN A 483 14.86 -9.43 36.22
CA GLN A 483 15.26 -8.30 35.38
C GLN A 483 16.59 -7.64 35.82
N ASN A 484 17.07 -7.90 37.03
CA ASN A 484 18.34 -7.36 37.54
C ASN A 484 19.57 -8.25 37.28
N LEU A 485 19.44 -9.38 36.58
CA LEU A 485 20.56 -10.33 36.37
C LEU A 485 20.92 -10.64 34.90
N ALA A 486 20.44 -9.88 33.93
CA ALA A 486 20.78 -10.07 32.52
C ALA A 486 21.47 -8.84 31.90
N GLN A 487 22.58 -8.39 32.50
CA GLN A 487 23.65 -7.78 31.73
C GLN A 487 24.69 -8.87 31.45
N LEU A 488 24.82 -9.23 30.17
CA LEU A 488 26.00 -9.74 29.46
C LEU A 488 25.51 -10.68 28.34
N ARG A 489 25.65 -10.23 27.09
CA ARG A 489 26.41 -10.91 26.01
C ARG A 489 26.09 -10.28 24.64
N ASN A 490 26.96 -9.37 24.20
CA ASN A 490 27.16 -9.02 22.79
C ASN A 490 27.68 -10.23 22.04
N TRP A 491 27.09 -10.62 20.90
CA TRP A 491 27.81 -11.10 19.72
C TRP A 491 27.05 -10.63 18.49
N GLY A 492 27.68 -9.75 17.70
CA GLY A 492 27.22 -9.36 16.38
C GLY A 492 27.57 -10.43 15.36
N GLU A 493 26.72 -10.61 14.36
CA GLU A 493 27.06 -11.29 13.12
C GLU A 493 27.05 -10.30 11.96
N PRO A 494 27.94 -10.46 10.96
CA PRO A 494 27.94 -9.62 9.78
C PRO A 494 26.70 -9.93 8.92
N VAL A 495 25.91 -8.90 8.64
CA VAL A 495 24.89 -8.96 7.59
C VAL A 495 25.58 -9.29 6.27
N LYS A 496 25.40 -10.52 5.78
CA LYS A 496 25.74 -10.85 4.40
C LYS A 496 24.81 -10.05 3.49
N ILE A 497 25.32 -8.93 2.97
CA ILE A 497 24.71 -8.21 1.87
C ILE A 497 24.72 -9.17 0.68
N ARG A 498 23.58 -9.81 0.39
CA ARG A 498 23.37 -10.48 -0.89
C ARG A 498 23.53 -9.41 -1.97
N ASN A 499 24.31 -9.70 -3.02
CA ASN A 499 24.41 -8.86 -4.21
C ASN A 499 23.02 -8.36 -4.58
N SER A 500 22.81 -7.05 -4.47
CA SER A 500 21.46 -6.52 -4.35
C SER A 500 20.77 -6.48 -5.70
N TYR A 501 19.75 -7.32 -5.83
CA TYR A 501 18.60 -7.06 -6.68
C TYR A 501 18.16 -5.60 -6.47
N CYS A 502 18.15 -4.78 -7.51
CA CYS A 502 17.98 -3.33 -7.53
C CYS A 502 19.21 -2.45 -7.16
N GLY A 503 20.43 -2.87 -7.51
CA GLY A 503 21.62 -2.00 -7.54
C GLY A 503 21.99 -1.57 -8.97
N SER A 504 22.47 -0.34 -9.17
CA SER A 504 23.14 0.03 -10.42
C SER A 504 24.47 -0.73 -10.51
N GLU A 505 24.68 -1.48 -11.59
CA GLU A 505 26.05 -1.66 -12.12
C GLU A 505 26.43 -0.41 -12.92
#